data_AF-A0A7J7VLN0-F1
#
_entry.id   AF-A0A7J7VLN0-F1
#
_cell.length_a   1.000
_cell.length_b   1.000
_cell.length_c   1.000
_cell.angle_alpha   90.00
_cell.angle_beta   90.00
_cell.angle_gamma   90.00
#
_symmetry.space_group_name_H-M   'P 1'
#
loop_
_entity.id
_entity.type
_entity.pdbx_description
1 polymer ?
#
loop_
_entity_poly.entity_id
_entity_poly.type
_entity_poly.pdbx_seq_one_letter_code
_entity_poly.pdbx_strand_id
1 'polypeptide(L)'
;MEAAAELLLEGESLQLDPEPRPDPGSGWSPSAEGRAQGLRDRPAWPTRAVHALKTLPQGLALGPSLVEKQRLGVWCVGKPLQPGLLWGPLGEEAASEQKDEGVQPRQEEDVSLGLWGDVCACERSSGWTSLVQRGRLEGEGNVAPVWISERLHLQVYRVVLPGFELLLWPPVSL
;
A
#
# COMPACT_ATOMS: atom_id res chain seq x y z
N MET A 1 59.06 -14.60 37.63
CA MET A 1 58.87 -13.64 38.75
C MET A 1 58.23 -12.41 38.13
N GLU A 2 56.92 -12.22 38.27
CA GLU A 2 56.29 -11.51 39.43
C GLU A 2 56.85 -10.07 39.53
N ALA A 3 56.08 -8.97 39.51
CA ALA A 3 54.66 -8.77 39.75
C ALA A 3 54.16 -7.41 39.19
N ALA A 4 52.89 -7.40 38.77
CA ALA A 4 51.82 -6.46 39.12
C ALA A 4 52.07 -4.93 39.19
N ALA A 5 51.30 -4.19 38.39
CA ALA A 5 50.63 -2.97 38.82
C ALA A 5 49.41 -2.73 37.90
N GLU A 6 48.24 -3.01 38.46
CA GLU A 6 46.94 -2.63 37.91
C GLU A 6 46.81 -1.11 37.82
N LEU A 7 46.27 -0.60 36.73
CA LEU A 7 45.71 0.74 36.67
C LEU A 7 44.24 0.64 36.28
N LEU A 8 43.43 0.63 37.34
CA LEU A 8 42.17 1.34 37.51
C LEU A 8 41.66 2.05 36.25
N LEU A 9 40.65 1.47 35.62
CA LEU A 9 39.62 2.25 34.95
C LEU A 9 38.33 2.00 35.73
N GLU A 10 38.04 2.97 36.58
CA GLU A 10 36.79 3.10 37.34
C GLU A 10 35.58 2.79 36.47
N GLY A 11 34.77 1.87 36.96
CA GLY A 11 33.44 1.64 36.43
C GLY A 11 32.59 2.88 36.66
N GLU A 12 32.27 3.59 35.58
CA GLU A 12 31.12 4.48 35.56
C GLU A 12 29.86 3.60 35.54
N SER A 13 29.42 3.21 36.74
CA SER A 13 28.07 2.70 36.94
C SER A 13 27.11 3.87 36.72
N LEU A 14 26.52 3.96 35.53
CA LEU A 14 25.34 4.79 35.32
C LEU A 14 24.24 4.25 36.24
N GLN A 15 23.97 4.96 37.32
CA GLN A 15 22.83 4.68 38.19
C GLN A 15 21.55 4.86 37.36
N LEU A 16 20.94 3.74 36.98
CA LEU A 16 19.59 3.72 36.48
C LEU A 16 18.67 4.00 37.66
N ASP A 17 17.93 5.11 37.58
CA ASP A 17 16.82 5.40 38.48
C ASP A 17 15.87 4.18 38.53
N PRO A 18 15.36 3.80 39.72
CA PRO A 18 14.40 2.71 39.81
C PRO A 18 13.10 3.10 39.09
N GLU A 19 12.68 2.27 38.12
CA GLU A 19 11.41 2.42 37.41
C GLU A 19 10.23 2.59 38.40
N PRO A 20 9.32 3.55 38.16
CA PRO A 20 8.09 3.64 38.93
C PRO A 20 7.22 2.42 38.61
N ARG A 21 7.07 1.53 39.59
CA ARG A 21 6.20 0.36 39.49
C ARG A 21 4.75 0.82 39.29
N PRO A 22 3.98 0.22 38.35
CA PRO A 22 2.58 0.56 38.18
C PRO A 22 1.78 0.12 39.42
N ASP A 23 1.02 1.06 39.97
CA ASP A 23 0.13 0.84 41.11
C ASP A 23 -1.00 -0.15 40.74
N PRO A 24 -1.16 -1.28 41.43
CA PRO A 24 -2.20 -2.28 41.14
C PRO A 24 -3.64 -1.83 41.49
N GLY A 25 -3.85 -0.54 41.80
CA GLY A 25 -5.10 -0.01 42.33
C GLY A 25 -5.89 0.94 41.43
N SER A 26 -5.45 1.25 40.20
CA SER A 26 -6.20 2.17 39.33
C SER A 26 -7.39 1.47 38.68
N GLY A 27 -8.47 1.32 39.45
CA GLY A 27 -9.77 0.86 38.96
C GLY A 27 -10.23 1.72 37.80
N TRP A 28 -10.29 1.13 36.61
CA TRP A 28 -10.98 1.73 35.47
C TRP A 28 -12.45 1.92 35.84
N SER A 29 -12.85 3.16 36.09
CA SER A 29 -14.27 3.54 36.17
C SER A 29 -14.71 4.02 34.79
N PRO A 30 -15.82 3.51 34.22
CA PRO A 30 -16.37 4.12 33.03
C PRO A 30 -17.08 5.39 33.46
N SER A 31 -16.39 6.53 33.45
CA SER A 31 -17.07 7.83 33.53
C SER A 31 -17.84 8.02 32.23
N ALA A 32 -19.08 7.54 32.25
CA ALA A 32 -20.16 7.98 31.38
C ALA A 32 -20.38 9.47 31.66
N GLU A 33 -19.75 10.35 30.89
CA GLU A 33 -20.23 11.70 30.53
C GLU A 33 -19.12 12.41 29.71
N GLY A 34 -18.74 11.79 28.59
CA GLY A 34 -17.93 12.42 27.56
C GLY A 34 -18.62 12.19 26.24
N ARG A 35 -19.74 12.90 25.99
CA ARG A 35 -20.36 12.89 24.67
C ARG A 35 -19.32 13.35 23.66
N ALA A 36 -18.73 12.40 22.94
CA ALA A 36 -17.93 12.69 21.76
C ALA A 36 -18.82 13.50 20.82
N GLN A 37 -18.61 14.82 20.80
CA GLN A 37 -19.30 15.73 19.92
C GLN A 37 -18.98 15.32 18.49
N GLY A 38 -19.97 14.74 17.83
CA GLY A 38 -20.00 14.51 16.40
C GLY A 38 -18.88 13.60 15.91
N LEU A 39 -19.18 12.30 15.83
CA LEU A 39 -18.69 11.47 14.72
C LEU A 39 -19.22 12.11 13.42
N ARG A 40 -18.61 13.22 13.01
CA ARG A 40 -18.83 13.83 11.71
C ARG A 40 -18.36 12.80 10.69
N ASP A 41 -19.22 12.53 9.73
CA ASP A 41 -19.12 11.52 8.68
C ASP A 41 -17.66 11.15 8.38
N ARG A 42 -17.23 10.02 8.94
CA ARG A 42 -15.96 9.42 8.52
C ARG A 42 -16.09 9.18 7.03
N PRO A 43 -15.15 9.66 6.19
CA PRO A 43 -15.21 9.36 4.76
C PRO A 43 -15.30 7.84 4.58
N ALA A 44 -15.87 7.36 3.48
CA ALA A 44 -16.01 5.93 3.14
C ALA A 44 -14.68 5.14 3.03
N TRP A 45 -13.57 5.72 3.51
CA TRP A 45 -12.24 5.17 3.62
C TRP A 45 -12.18 3.83 4.37
N PRO A 46 -12.90 3.60 5.51
CA PRO A 46 -12.90 2.29 6.16
C PRO A 46 -13.37 1.20 5.21
N THR A 47 -14.41 1.48 4.41
CA THR A 47 -15.00 0.51 3.48
C THR A 47 -14.04 0.15 2.35
N ARG A 48 -13.38 1.15 1.75
CA ARG A 48 -12.40 0.92 0.67
C ARG A 48 -11.15 0.19 1.15
N ALA A 49 -10.58 0.60 2.29
CA ALA A 49 -9.40 -0.05 2.84
C ALA A 49 -9.68 -1.51 3.25
N VAL A 50 -10.84 -1.77 3.86
CA VAL A 50 -11.27 -3.14 4.20
C VAL A 50 -11.49 -3.98 2.95
N HIS A 51 -12.11 -3.43 1.91
CA HIS A 51 -12.29 -4.15 0.64
C HIS A 51 -10.94 -4.46 -0.06
N ALA A 52 -10.02 -3.50 -0.08
CA ALA A 52 -8.67 -3.69 -0.61
C ALA A 52 -7.93 -4.81 0.14
N LEU A 53 -8.03 -4.86 1.47
CA LEU A 53 -7.47 -5.95 2.27
C LEU A 53 -8.09 -7.31 1.97
N LYS A 54 -9.42 -7.37 1.80
CA LYS A 54 -10.14 -8.62 1.47
C LYS A 54 -9.78 -9.17 0.09
N THR A 55 -9.45 -8.30 -0.84
CA THR A 55 -9.12 -8.66 -2.23
C THR A 55 -7.62 -8.86 -2.45
N LEU A 56 -6.79 -8.65 -1.43
CA LEU A 56 -5.34 -8.75 -1.53
C LEU A 56 -4.90 -10.20 -1.82
N PRO A 57 -4.19 -10.46 -2.93
CA PRO A 57 -3.69 -11.80 -3.26
C PRO A 57 -2.74 -12.37 -2.21
N GLN A 58 -2.78 -13.69 -2.03
CA GLN A 58 -1.81 -14.38 -1.19
C GLN A 58 -0.38 -14.14 -1.69
N GLY A 59 0.55 -13.94 -0.74
CA GLY A 59 1.94 -13.62 -1.05
C GLY A 59 2.19 -12.13 -1.29
N LEU A 60 1.15 -11.30 -1.22
CA LEU A 60 1.26 -9.85 -1.12
C LEU A 60 0.89 -9.37 0.29
N ALA A 61 1.45 -8.24 0.70
CA ALA A 61 1.15 -7.57 1.96
C ALA A 61 0.99 -6.06 1.76
N LEU A 62 0.29 -5.40 2.69
CA LEU A 62 0.31 -3.95 2.78
C LEU A 62 1.41 -3.52 3.75
N GLY A 63 2.12 -2.45 3.39
CA GLY A 63 3.11 -1.80 4.24
C GLY A 63 3.24 -0.32 3.88
N PRO A 64 4.03 0.47 4.61
CA PRO A 64 4.36 1.83 4.20
C PRO A 64 4.94 1.83 2.78
N SER A 65 4.61 2.79 1.94
CA SER A 65 5.24 2.92 0.62
C SER A 65 6.64 3.55 0.74
N LEU A 66 7.59 3.05 -0.05
CA LEU A 66 8.91 3.68 -0.21
C LEU A 66 8.86 4.89 -1.13
N VAL A 67 7.99 4.84 -2.15
CA VAL A 67 7.87 5.94 -3.11
C VAL A 67 7.00 7.07 -2.59
N GLU A 68 6.01 6.79 -1.74
CA GLU A 68 5.12 7.81 -1.16
C GLU A 68 5.03 7.76 0.37
N LYS A 69 5.74 8.67 1.03
CA LYS A 69 6.02 8.70 2.48
C LYS A 69 4.81 8.66 3.43
N GLN A 70 3.60 8.92 2.94
CA GLN A 70 2.37 8.95 3.75
C GLN A 70 1.29 8.01 3.21
N ARG A 71 1.64 7.08 2.32
CA ARG A 71 0.72 6.13 1.73
C ARG A 71 1.14 4.71 2.05
N LEU A 72 0.17 3.80 1.99
CA LEU A 72 0.46 2.37 1.94
C LEU A 72 0.90 1.99 0.53
N GLY A 73 1.78 1.01 0.44
CA GLY A 73 2.16 0.30 -0.75
C GLY A 73 1.80 -1.18 -0.65
N VAL A 74 1.87 -1.86 -1.79
CA VAL A 74 1.68 -3.31 -1.88
C VAL A 74 3.03 -3.97 -2.05
N TRP A 75 3.32 -4.98 -1.25
CA TRP A 75 4.64 -5.59 -1.15
C TRP A 75 4.58 -7.06 -1.51
N CYS A 76 5.58 -7.55 -2.25
CA CYS A 76 5.80 -8.98 -2.41
C CYS A 76 6.41 -9.54 -1.12
N VAL A 77 5.75 -10.50 -0.48
CA VAL A 77 6.25 -11.20 0.73
C VAL A 77 6.30 -12.71 0.56
N GLY A 78 5.69 -13.24 -0.50
CA GLY A 78 5.64 -14.66 -0.81
C GLY A 78 6.79 -15.13 -1.70
N LYS A 79 6.47 -15.90 -2.74
CA LYS A 79 7.43 -16.33 -3.77
C LYS A 79 7.72 -15.17 -4.74
N PRO A 80 8.90 -15.14 -5.40
CA PRO A 80 9.18 -14.17 -6.45
C PRO A 80 8.10 -14.18 -7.54
N LEU A 81 7.59 -13.00 -7.89
CA LEU A 81 6.61 -12.83 -8.96
C LEU A 81 7.33 -12.84 -10.30
N GLN A 82 6.82 -13.61 -11.25
CA GLN A 82 7.42 -13.78 -12.57
C GLN A 82 6.77 -12.86 -13.60
N PRO A 83 7.51 -12.40 -14.63
CA PRO A 83 6.94 -11.70 -15.76
C PRO A 83 5.80 -12.50 -16.39
N GLY A 84 4.73 -11.80 -16.77
CA GLY A 84 3.52 -12.40 -17.32
C GLY A 84 2.46 -12.76 -16.27
N LEU A 85 2.78 -12.75 -14.97
CA LEU A 85 1.78 -12.92 -13.92
C LEU A 85 0.72 -11.81 -14.04
N LEU A 86 -0.55 -12.22 -14.01
CA LEU A 86 -1.69 -11.37 -14.30
C LEU A 86 -2.68 -11.37 -13.15
N TRP A 87 -3.18 -10.18 -12.78
CA TRP A 87 -4.30 -10.01 -11.87
C TRP A 87 -5.42 -9.21 -12.53
N GLY A 88 -6.67 -9.53 -12.21
CA GLY A 88 -7.84 -8.83 -12.71
C GLY A 88 -8.93 -9.78 -13.20
N PRO A 89 -9.99 -9.24 -13.82
CA PRO A 89 -10.10 -7.85 -14.29
C PRO A 89 -10.30 -6.81 -13.17
N LEU A 90 -9.89 -5.57 -13.43
CA LEU A 90 -9.98 -4.42 -12.55
C LEU A 90 -11.39 -3.83 -12.59
N GLY A 91 -12.31 -4.43 -11.85
CA GLY A 91 -13.64 -3.90 -11.60
C GLY A 91 -14.77 -4.80 -12.07
N GLU A 92 -15.64 -5.12 -11.12
CA GLU A 92 -17.10 -5.08 -11.23
C GLU A 92 -17.66 -5.19 -9.81
N GLU A 93 -17.96 -4.06 -9.17
CA GLU A 93 -18.86 -4.07 -7.99
C GLU A 93 -19.62 -2.73 -7.89
N ALA A 94 -20.50 -2.51 -8.88
CA ALA A 94 -21.78 -1.80 -8.80
C ALA A 94 -22.35 -1.65 -10.21
N ALA A 95 -22.79 -2.76 -10.81
CA ALA A 95 -23.85 -2.68 -11.81
C ALA A 95 -25.15 -2.32 -11.07
N SER A 96 -25.44 -1.03 -10.98
CA SER A 96 -26.74 -0.52 -10.56
C SER A 96 -26.94 0.87 -11.14
N GLU A 97 -27.52 0.87 -12.35
CA GLU A 97 -28.42 1.89 -12.89
C GLU A 97 -27.90 3.34 -13.02
N GLN A 98 -27.39 3.68 -14.22
CA GLN A 98 -28.16 4.51 -15.14
C GLN A 98 -27.53 4.45 -16.53
N LYS A 99 -28.25 3.82 -17.45
CA LYS A 99 -28.08 3.98 -18.88
C LYS A 99 -28.48 5.43 -19.19
N ASP A 100 -27.51 6.29 -19.46
CA ASP A 100 -27.78 7.51 -20.21
C ASP A 100 -26.99 7.48 -21.52
N GLU A 101 -27.71 7.80 -22.57
CA GLU A 101 -27.28 7.69 -23.96
C GLU A 101 -26.23 8.76 -24.30
N GLY A 102 -25.26 8.34 -25.11
CA GLY A 102 -24.82 9.14 -26.24
C GLY A 102 -23.89 10.31 -25.94
N VAL A 103 -22.59 10.02 -25.79
CA VAL A 103 -21.53 10.85 -26.40
C VAL A 103 -20.40 9.91 -26.83
N GLN A 104 -20.17 9.81 -28.14
CA GLN A 104 -18.94 9.22 -28.69
C GLN A 104 -17.75 10.10 -28.25
N PRO A 105 -16.74 9.60 -27.53
CA PRO A 105 -15.54 10.38 -27.32
C PRO A 105 -14.71 10.31 -28.59
N ARG A 106 -14.54 11.48 -29.21
CA ARG A 106 -13.63 11.74 -30.31
C ARG A 106 -12.19 11.49 -29.80
N GLN A 107 -11.71 10.25 -29.91
CA GLN A 107 -10.36 9.87 -29.49
C GLN A 107 -9.34 10.29 -30.56
N GLU A 108 -8.78 11.47 -30.36
CA GLU A 108 -7.42 11.76 -30.81
C GLU A 108 -6.71 12.33 -29.57
N GLU A 109 -6.47 11.45 -28.62
CA GLU A 109 -5.72 11.75 -27.40
C GLU A 109 -4.33 11.16 -27.58
N ASP A 110 -3.31 12.01 -27.36
CA ASP A 110 -1.90 11.64 -27.35
C ASP A 110 -1.71 10.28 -26.68
N VAL A 111 -1.01 9.34 -27.33
CA VAL A 111 -0.86 7.95 -26.87
C VAL A 111 -0.33 7.90 -25.43
N SER A 112 0.46 8.90 -25.04
CA SER A 112 0.95 9.11 -23.68
C SER A 112 -0.17 9.38 -22.66
N LEU A 113 -1.20 10.17 -23.02
CA LEU A 113 -2.37 10.41 -22.17
C LEU A 113 -3.18 9.11 -21.97
N GLY A 114 -3.28 8.27 -22.99
CA GLY A 114 -3.96 6.97 -22.92
C GLY A 114 -3.28 6.01 -21.93
N LEU A 115 -1.96 5.86 -22.04
CA LEU A 115 -1.17 4.95 -21.18
C LEU A 115 -1.22 5.34 -19.69
N TRP A 116 -1.12 6.63 -19.39
CA TRP A 116 -1.28 7.13 -18.03
C TRP A 116 -2.75 7.11 -17.56
N GLY A 117 -3.70 7.14 -18.49
CA GLY A 117 -5.12 6.95 -18.23
C GLY A 117 -5.41 5.61 -17.56
N ASP A 118 -4.78 4.54 -18.02
CA ASP A 118 -4.91 3.20 -17.44
C ASP A 118 -4.28 3.07 -16.05
N VAL A 119 -3.16 3.75 -15.81
CA VAL A 119 -2.56 3.86 -14.48
C VAL A 119 -3.53 4.54 -13.52
N CYS A 120 -4.17 5.63 -13.95
CA CYS A 120 -5.17 6.32 -13.15
C CYS A 120 -6.42 5.44 -12.90
N ALA A 121 -6.77 4.53 -13.82
CA ALA A 121 -7.83 3.56 -13.61
C ALA A 121 -7.48 2.54 -12.51
N CYS A 122 -6.22 2.07 -12.46
CA CYS A 122 -5.70 1.24 -11.36
C CYS A 122 -5.83 1.92 -10.01
N GLU A 123 -5.40 3.18 -9.91
CA GLU A 123 -5.47 4.00 -8.69
C GLU A 123 -6.94 4.22 -8.22
N ARG A 124 -7.90 4.25 -9.15
CA ARG A 124 -9.33 4.46 -8.87
C ARG A 124 -10.11 3.18 -8.58
N SER A 125 -9.48 2.01 -8.70
CA SER A 125 -10.15 0.72 -8.45
C SER A 125 -10.65 0.58 -7.01
N SER A 126 -11.60 -0.34 -6.79
CA SER A 126 -12.11 -0.60 -5.44
C SER A 126 -11.25 -1.59 -4.65
N GLY A 127 -10.45 -2.42 -5.33
CA GLY A 127 -9.65 -3.50 -4.75
C GLY A 127 -8.25 -3.09 -4.31
N TRP A 128 -7.43 -4.10 -3.97
CA TRP A 128 -6.04 -3.94 -3.53
C TRP A 128 -5.15 -3.17 -4.52
N THR A 129 -5.46 -3.25 -5.80
CA THR A 129 -4.78 -2.54 -6.90
C THR A 129 -4.78 -1.02 -6.74
N SER A 130 -5.75 -0.44 -6.03
CA SER A 130 -5.80 0.99 -5.70
C SER A 130 -4.70 1.45 -4.73
N LEU A 131 -4.04 0.49 -4.07
CA LEU A 131 -2.95 0.73 -3.12
C LEU A 131 -1.57 0.56 -3.77
N VAL A 132 -1.50 0.11 -5.01
CA VAL A 132 -0.24 0.02 -5.76
C VAL A 132 0.18 1.44 -6.13
N GLN A 133 1.39 1.82 -5.75
CA GLN A 133 1.88 3.17 -6.00
C GLN A 133 2.45 3.31 -7.40
N ARG A 134 2.47 4.53 -7.91
CA ARG A 134 3.12 4.88 -9.17
C ARG A 134 4.63 4.97 -8.95
N GLY A 135 5.41 4.30 -9.81
CA GLY A 135 6.86 4.51 -9.86
C GLY A 135 7.18 5.95 -10.24
N ARG A 136 8.33 6.48 -9.81
CA ARG A 136 8.77 7.84 -10.18
C ARG A 136 9.57 7.82 -11.47
N LEU A 137 10.23 6.68 -11.76
CA LEU A 137 11.04 6.46 -12.94
C LEU A 137 10.69 5.10 -13.58
N GLU A 138 10.90 4.98 -14.89
CA GLU A 138 10.65 3.75 -15.66
C GLU A 138 11.43 2.54 -15.14
N GLY A 139 12.63 2.79 -14.61
CA GLY A 139 13.48 1.77 -13.99
C GLY A 139 12.91 1.18 -12.69
N GLU A 140 12.00 1.88 -12.02
CA GLU A 140 11.45 1.47 -10.71
C GLU A 140 10.20 0.60 -10.84
N GLY A 141 9.40 0.85 -11.90
CA GLY A 141 8.18 0.11 -12.14
C GLY A 141 8.41 -1.38 -12.32
N ASN A 142 7.44 -2.17 -11.92
CA ASN A 142 7.46 -3.62 -12.08
C ASN A 142 6.12 -4.25 -12.44
N VAL A 143 5.04 -3.48 -12.36
CA VAL A 143 3.70 -3.86 -12.81
C VAL A 143 3.13 -2.81 -13.73
N ALA A 144 2.37 -3.23 -14.73
CA ALA A 144 1.77 -2.36 -15.73
C ALA A 144 0.30 -2.71 -15.94
N PRO A 145 -0.57 -1.72 -16.19
CA PRO A 145 -1.90 -1.98 -16.71
C PRO A 145 -1.81 -2.62 -18.10
N VAL A 146 -2.67 -3.61 -18.37
CA VAL A 146 -2.80 -4.24 -19.69
C VAL A 146 -4.25 -4.52 -20.01
N TRP A 147 -4.67 -4.24 -21.25
CA TRP A 147 -6.00 -4.57 -21.74
C TRP A 147 -6.02 -5.99 -22.31
N ILE A 148 -6.89 -6.84 -21.78
CA ILE A 148 -7.12 -8.19 -22.27
C ILE A 148 -8.63 -8.38 -22.40
N SER A 149 -9.09 -8.67 -23.62
CA SER A 149 -10.53 -8.84 -23.92
C SER A 149 -11.37 -7.68 -23.39
N GLU A 150 -10.95 -6.44 -23.70
CA GLU A 150 -11.64 -5.19 -23.30
C GLU A 150 -11.74 -4.97 -21.78
N ARG A 151 -10.96 -5.71 -20.99
CA ARG A 151 -10.91 -5.56 -19.54
C ARG A 151 -9.50 -5.23 -19.09
N LEU A 152 -9.40 -4.26 -18.19
CA LEU A 152 -8.13 -3.82 -17.64
C LEU A 152 -7.62 -4.83 -16.61
N HIS A 153 -6.37 -5.24 -16.74
CA HIS A 153 -5.68 -6.13 -15.82
C HIS A 153 -4.38 -5.48 -15.35
N LEU A 154 -3.81 -5.99 -14.27
CA LEU A 154 -2.49 -5.63 -13.79
C LEU A 154 -1.53 -6.78 -14.08
N GLN A 155 -0.47 -6.52 -14.85
CA GLN A 155 0.52 -7.52 -15.23
C GLN A 155 1.88 -7.20 -14.65
N VAL A 156 2.56 -8.21 -14.13
CA VAL A 156 3.98 -8.16 -13.78
C VAL A 156 4.81 -8.22 -15.07
N TYR A 157 5.64 -7.22 -15.33
CA TYR A 157 6.49 -7.20 -16.55
C TYR A 157 7.98 -7.43 -16.28
N ARG A 158 8.38 -7.51 -15.01
CA ARG A 158 9.73 -7.92 -14.58
C ARG A 158 9.67 -8.70 -13.27
N VAL A 159 10.71 -9.48 -12.97
CA VAL A 159 10.76 -10.25 -11.72
C VAL A 159 10.63 -9.33 -10.52
N VAL A 160 9.74 -9.66 -9.58
CA VAL A 160 9.61 -8.97 -8.28
C VAL A 160 10.02 -9.93 -7.18
N LEU A 161 11.08 -9.58 -6.45
CA LEU A 161 11.58 -10.38 -5.33
C LEU A 161 10.79 -10.08 -4.04
N PRO A 162 10.79 -11.01 -3.06
CA PRO A 162 10.25 -10.73 -1.74
C PRO A 162 10.97 -9.53 -1.10
N GLY A 163 10.21 -8.67 -0.44
CA GLY A 163 10.69 -7.41 0.12
C GLY A 163 10.68 -6.23 -0.87
N PHE A 164 10.15 -6.39 -2.08
CA PHE A 164 9.98 -5.29 -3.03
C PHE A 164 8.52 -4.81 -3.09
N GLU A 165 8.37 -3.49 -3.19
CA GLU A 165 7.07 -2.84 -3.44
C GLU A 165 6.67 -3.01 -4.91
N LEU A 166 5.40 -3.28 -5.15
CA LEU A 166 4.80 -3.27 -6.49
C LEU A 166 4.61 -1.81 -6.90
N LEU A 167 5.18 -1.46 -8.06
CA LEU A 167 5.16 -0.10 -8.58
C LEU A 167 4.60 -0.09 -10.00
N LEU A 168 3.54 0.69 -10.18
CA LEU A 168 2.88 0.94 -11.46
C LEU A 168 3.78 1.77 -12.36
N TRP A 169 3.92 1.30 -13.60
CA TRP A 169 4.45 2.08 -14.69
C TRP A 169 3.69 1.73 -15.97
N PRO A 170 3.34 2.72 -16.81
CA PRO A 170 2.69 2.45 -18.08
C PRO A 170 3.57 1.54 -18.96
N PRO A 171 2.98 0.63 -19.75
CA PRO A 171 3.76 -0.14 -20.71
C PRO A 171 4.34 0.83 -21.75
N VAL A 172 5.64 0.70 -22.04
CA VAL A 172 6.25 1.35 -23.20
C VAL A 172 5.80 0.60 -24.44
N SER A 173 5.11 1.29 -25.34
CA SER A 173 4.79 0.80 -26.68
C SER A 173 6.11 0.43 -27.38
N LEU A 174 6.31 -0.85 -27.68
CA LEU A 174 7.35 -1.31 -28.60
C LEU A 174 6.89 -1.12 -30.04
#